data_AF-A0A0G0ZKU4-F1
#
_entry.id   AF-A0A0G0ZKU4-F1
#
_cell.length_a   1.000
_cell.length_b   1.000
_cell.length_c   1.000
_cell.angle_alpha   90.00
_cell.angle_beta   90.00
_cell.angle_gamma   90.00
#
_symmetry.space_group_name_H-M   'P 1'
#
loop_
_entity.id
_entity.type
_entity.pdbx_description
1 polymer ?
#
loop_
_entity_poly.entity_id
_entity_poly.type
_entity_poly.pdbx_seq_one_letter_code
_entity_poly.pdbx_strand_id
1 'polypeptide(L)' 'MAAEIVAQSSDMIIGLTIAIGGIGPALAIGLIGSKAVEAIGRNPEAAAKIQSNLILGFAFAEAIAIYALVVALILKFV' A
#
# COMPACT_ATOMS: atom_id res chain seq x y z
N MET A 1 2.28 -4.72 -35.31
CA MET A 1 2.23 -3.23 -35.21
C MET A 1 1.05 -2.72 -34.40
N ALA A 2 -0.20 -2.69 -34.90
CA ALA A 2 -1.33 -2.11 -34.13
C ALA A 2 -1.62 -2.85 -32.80
N ALA A 3 -1.59 -4.18 -32.80
CA ALA A 3 -1.78 -4.99 -31.59
C ALA A 3 -0.67 -4.81 -30.55
N GLU A 4 0.59 -4.60 -30.96
CA GLU A 4 1.72 -4.36 -30.05
C GLU A 4 1.62 -2.99 -29.36
N ILE A 5 1.17 -1.96 -30.09
CA ILE A 5 0.96 -0.61 -29.53
C ILE A 5 -0.16 -0.65 -28.47
N VAL A 6 -1.24 -1.39 -28.71
CA VAL A 6 -2.33 -1.56 -27.75
C VAL A 6 -1.86 -2.36 -26.52
N ALA A 7 -1.08 -3.42 -26.70
CA ALA A 7 -0.53 -4.20 -25.59
C ALA A 7 0.40 -3.35 -24.69
N GLN A 8 1.31 -2.57 -25.29
CA GLN A 8 2.22 -1.70 -24.55
C GLN A 8 1.48 -0.58 -23.79
N SER A 9 0.41 -0.03 -24.38
CA SER A 9 -0.45 0.95 -23.70
C SER A 9 -1.18 0.35 -22.50
N SER A 10 -1.57 -0.93 -22.58
CA SER A 10 -2.28 -1.64 -21.51
C SER A 10 -1.36 -1.94 -20.32
N ASP A 11 -0.11 -2.35 -20.57
CA ASP A 11 0.87 -2.59 -19.51
C ASP A 11 1.21 -1.32 -18.71
N MET A 12 1.23 -0.16 -19.39
CA MET A 12 1.41 1.13 -18.73
C MET A 12 0.24 1.47 -17.80
N ILE A 13 -1.00 1.20 -18.21
CA ILE A 13 -2.20 1.42 -17.38
C ILE A 13 -2.16 0.53 -16.12
N ILE A 14 -1.74 -0.73 -16.28
CA ILE A 14 -1.60 -1.68 -15.18
C ILE A 14 -0.55 -1.18 -14.18
N GLY A 15 0.61 -0.76 -14.66
CA GLY A 15 1.66 -0.17 -13.82
C GLY A 15 1.20 1.08 -13.08
N LEU A 16 0.48 1.98 -13.76
CA LEU A 16 -0.07 3.20 -13.17
C LEU A 16 -1.14 2.90 -12.10
N THR A 17 -1.93 1.85 -12.28
CA THR A 17 -2.96 1.43 -11.31
C THR A 17 -2.32 1.10 -9.96
N ILE A 18 -1.23 0.33 -9.96
CA ILE A 18 -0.45 0.04 -8.74
C ILE A 18 0.20 1.31 -8.18
N ALA A 19 0.87 2.07 -9.04
CA ALA A 19 1.64 3.24 -8.62
C ALA A 19 0.74 4.27 -7.92
N ILE A 20 -0.42 4.57 -8.49
CA ILE A 20 -1.37 5.53 -7.92
C ILE A 20 -2.07 4.94 -6.69
N GLY A 21 -2.51 3.68 -6.77
CA GLY A 21 -3.19 2.99 -5.67
C GLY A 21 -2.31 2.80 -4.43
N GLY A 22 -0.99 2.75 -4.59
CA GLY A 22 -0.03 2.61 -3.49
C GLY A 22 0.32 3.91 -2.75
N ILE A 23 0.04 5.09 -3.31
CA ILE A 23 0.44 6.38 -2.70
C ILE A 23 -0.24 6.57 -1.33
N GLY A 24 -1.56 6.40 -1.27
CA GLY A 24 -2.32 6.56 -0.02
C GLY A 24 -1.84 5.62 1.10
N PRO A 25 -1.77 4.29 0.84
CA PRO A 25 -1.20 3.31 1.76
C PRO A 25 0.21 3.65 2.22
N ALA A 26 1.11 4.01 1.31
CA ALA A 26 2.49 4.36 1.66
C ALA A 26 2.56 5.55 2.63
N LEU A 27 1.76 6.60 2.39
CA LEU A 27 1.65 7.75 3.28
C LEU A 27 1.04 7.38 4.64
N ALA A 28 -0.01 6.56 4.65
CA ALA A 28 -0.64 6.10 5.87
C ALA A 28 0.32 5.26 6.73
N ILE A 29 1.05 4.32 6.13
CA ILE A 29 2.06 3.50 6.81
C ILE A 29 3.18 4.37 7.37
N GLY A 30 3.70 5.33 6.60
CA GLY A 30 4.72 6.27 7.08
C GLY A 30 4.25 7.08 8.29
N LEU A 31 3.01 7.57 8.25
CA LEU A 31 2.44 8.33 9.37
C LEU A 31 2.19 7.47 10.60
N ILE A 32 1.57 6.30 10.43
CA ILE A 32 1.28 5.37 11.54
C ILE A 32 2.59 4.90 12.20
N GLY A 33 3.57 4.53 11.38
CA GLY A 33 4.89 4.06 11.83
C GLY A 33 5.64 5.13 12.62
N SER A 34 5.75 6.35 12.08
CA SER A 34 6.43 7.45 12.76
C SER A 34 5.78 7.78 14.11
N LYS A 35 4.45 7.83 14.18
CA LYS A 35 3.73 8.10 15.43
C LYS A 35 3.87 6.98 16.45
N ALA A 36 3.90 5.72 16.00
CA ALA A 36 4.14 4.59 16.88
C ALA A 36 5.55 4.64 17.48
N VAL A 37 6.58 4.92 16.68
CA VAL A 37 7.96 5.04 17.15
C VAL A 37 8.13 6.23 18.11
N GLU A 38 7.54 7.38 17.81
CA GLU A 38 7.51 8.54 18.73
C GLU A 38 6.86 8.18 20.08
N ALA A 39 5.73 7.46 20.06
CA ALA A 39 5.01 7.05 21.26
C ALA A 39 5.82 6.04 22.10
N ILE A 40 6.46 5.07 21.46
CA ILE A 40 7.34 4.10 22.11
C ILE A 40 8.56 4.79 22.73
N GLY A 41 9.17 5.75 22.02
CA GLY A 41 10.30 6.52 22.55
C GLY A 41 9.95 7.34 23.80
N ARG A 42 8.70 7.82 23.89
CA ARG A 42 8.20 8.55 25.08
C ARG A 42 7.84 7.63 26.25
N ASN A 43 7.33 6.44 25.96
CA ASN A 43 6.99 5.45 26.99
C ASN A 43 7.36 4.02 26.52
N PRO A 44 8.58 3.57 26.82
CA PRO A 44 9.06 2.25 26.41
C PRO A 44 8.25 1.08 26.98
N GLU A 45 7.66 1.25 28.17
CA GLU A 45 6.85 0.20 28.83
C GLU A 45 5.55 -0.09 28.05
N ALA A 46 5.06 0.87 27.27
CA ALA A 46 3.86 0.72 26.46
C ALA A 46 4.12 0.03 25.10
N ALA A 47 5.37 -0.35 24.79
CA ALA A 47 5.76 -0.79 23.45
C ALA A 47 4.96 -1.96 22.91
N ALA A 48 4.73 -3.00 23.72
CA ALA A 48 3.98 -4.18 23.29
C ALA A 48 2.55 -3.83 22.85
N LYS A 49 1.86 -2.97 23.62
CA LYS A 49 0.50 -2.52 23.31
C LYS A 49 0.46 -1.64 22.05
N ILE A 50 1.45 -0.76 21.88
CA ILE A 50 1.57 0.10 20.69
C ILE A 50 1.82 -0.76 19.44
N GLN A 51 2.70 -1.77 19.52
CA GLN A 51 2.98 -2.67 18.40
C GLN A 51 1.75 -3.44 17.92
N SER A 52 0.89 -3.93 18.83
CA SER A 52 -0.35 -4.60 18.42
C SER A 52 -1.26 -3.69 17.59
N ASN A 53 -1.45 -2.44 18.03
CA ASN A 53 -2.26 -1.46 17.31
C ASN A 53 -1.60 -1.01 16.00
N LEU A 54 -0.26 -0.89 16.00
CA LEU A 54 0.55 -0.57 14.83
C LEU A 54 0.35 -1.59 13.71
N ILE A 55 0.47 -2.89 14.03
CA ILE A 55 0.29 -3.98 13.07
C ILE A 55 -1.11 -3.94 12.47
N LEU A 56 -2.14 -3.74 13.30
CA LEU A 56 -3.51 -3.62 12.82
C LEU A 56 -3.71 -2.39 11.90
N GLY A 57 -3.11 -1.25 12.27
CA GLY A 57 -3.12 -0.05 11.44
C GLY A 57 -2.44 -0.26 10.08
N PHE A 58 -1.29 -0.94 10.06
CA PHE A 58 -0.62 -1.31 8.82
C PHE A 58 -1.45 -2.27 7.98
N ALA A 59 -2.08 -3.28 8.58
CA ALA A 59 -2.94 -4.21 7.85
C ALA A 59 -4.11 -3.50 7.14
N PHE A 60 -4.75 -2.52 7.80
CA PHE A 60 -5.81 -1.73 7.17
C PHE A 60 -5.30 -0.79 6.07
N ALA A 61 -4.14 -0.15 6.27
CA ALA A 61 -3.53 0.67 5.23
C ALA A 61 -3.15 -0.17 4.00
N GLU A 62 -2.56 -1.34 4.22
CA GLU A 62 -2.11 -2.25 3.17
C GLU A 62 -3.28 -2.87 2.40
N ALA A 63 -4.44 -3.10 3.05
CA ALA A 63 -5.63 -3.62 2.37
C ALA A 63 -6.05 -2.77 1.15
N ILE A 64 -5.86 -1.45 1.23
CA ILE A 64 -6.14 -0.54 0.12
C ILE A 64 -5.13 -0.72 -1.02
N ALA A 65 -3.84 -0.92 -0.72
CA ALA A 65 -2.83 -1.24 -1.72
C ALA A 65 -3.12 -2.59 -2.40
N ILE A 66 -3.59 -3.58 -1.62
CA ILE A 66 -3.99 -4.89 -2.13
C ILE A 66 -5.17 -4.76 -3.09
N TYR A 67 -6.13 -3.87 -2.87
CA TYR A 67 -7.20 -3.64 -3.84
C TYR A 67 -6.67 -3.11 -5.17
N ALA A 68 -5.71 -2.19 -5.16
CA ALA A 68 -5.04 -1.74 -6.38
C ALA A 68 -4.29 -2.89 -7.07
N LEU A 69 -3.62 -3.76 -6.30
CA LEU A 69 -2.98 -4.97 -6.79
C LEU A 69 -3.97 -5.93 -7.46
N VAL A 70 -5.09 -6.20 -6.81
CA VAL A 70 -6.13 -7.09 -7.35
C VAL A 70 -6.68 -6.53 -8.67
N VAL A 71 -6.98 -5.23 -8.74
CA VAL A 71 -7.45 -4.61 -9.99
C VAL A 71 -6.39 -4.70 -11.09
N ALA A 72 -5.12 -4.43 -10.78
CA ALA A 72 -4.04 -4.56 -11.76
C ALA A 72 -3.87 -6.00 -12.28
N LEU A 73 -4.00 -7.00 -11.40
CA LEU A 73 -3.94 -8.42 -11.79
C LEU A 73 -5.14 -8.80 -12.66
N ILE A 74 -6.34 -8.32 -12.34
CA ILE A 74 -7.53 -8.52 -13.18
C ILE A 74 -7.28 -7.92 -14.56
N LEU A 75 -6.83 -6.66 -14.65
CA LEU A 75 -6.53 -6.01 -15.94
C LEU A 75 -5.44 -6.73 -16.76
N LYS A 76 -4.53 -7.47 -16.12
CA LYS A 76 -3.45 -8.19 -16.81
C LYS A 76 -3.88 -9.56 -17.34
N PHE A 77 -4.78 -10.24 -16.63
CA PHE A 77 -5.01 -11.68 -16.82
C PHE A 77 -6.45 -12.06 -17.16
N VAL A 78 -7.41 -11.15 -17.00
CA VAL A 78 -8.84 -11.38 -17.26
C VAL A 78 -9.29 -10.48 -18.40
#